data_AF-A0A956U448-F1
#
_entry.id   AF-A0A956U448-F1
#
_cell.length_a   1.000
_cell.length_b   1.000
_cell.length_c   1.000
_cell.angle_alpha   90.00
_cell.angle_beta   90.00
_cell.angle_gamma   90.00
#
_symmetry.space_group_name_H-M   'P 1'
#
loop_
_entity.id
_entity.type
_entity.pdbx_description
1 polymer ?
#
loop_
_entity_poly.entity_id
_entity_poly.type
_entity_poly.pdbx_seq_one_letter_code
_entity_poly.pdbx_strand_id
1 'polypeptide(L)'
;MKGHRVVQSAFNKFKSKDLAGIFVWIPMLDSDGVASANEEASSFTDSRIAQYWDANKAVGTAYRQLFGLTKTAWDMYLVYNPGVIWKGSQPPKPTFYMHQMNSKHGTDPAKFLKPDVFYKNVQTILTKNNEEV
;
A
#
# COMPACT_ATOMS: atom_id res chain seq x y z
N MET A 1 -11.23 -2.90 10.65
CA MET A 1 -9.76 -3.06 10.78
C MET A 1 -9.09 -1.78 10.29
N LYS A 2 -8.00 -1.30 10.91
CA LYS A 2 -7.37 -0.02 10.54
C LYS A 2 -6.03 -0.23 9.86
N GLY A 3 -6.04 -0.91 8.71
CA GLY A 3 -4.83 -1.30 7.97
C GLY A 3 -3.92 -0.11 7.63
N HIS A 4 -4.50 1.07 7.36
CA HIS A 4 -3.75 2.30 7.08
C HIS A 4 -2.80 2.73 8.22
N ARG A 5 -3.07 2.33 9.48
CA ARG A 5 -2.23 2.71 10.64
C ARG A 5 -0.79 2.24 10.51
N VAL A 6 -0.54 1.10 9.88
CA VAL A 6 0.84 0.60 9.71
C VAL A 6 1.64 1.54 8.81
N VAL A 7 1.03 2.05 7.73
CA VAL A 7 1.67 3.03 6.87
C VAL A 7 1.82 4.38 7.59
N GLN A 8 0.79 4.83 8.33
CA GLN A 8 0.91 6.03 9.18
C GLN A 8 2.08 5.94 10.15
N SER A 9 2.25 4.80 10.83
CA SER A 9 3.40 4.54 11.71
C SER A 9 4.73 4.59 10.97
N ALA A 10 4.80 4.10 9.72
CA ALA A 10 6.01 4.21 8.90
C ALA A 10 6.35 5.67 8.58
N PHE A 11 5.38 6.49 8.17
CA PHE A 11 5.60 7.92 7.90
C PHE A 11 5.89 8.74 9.17
N ASN A 12 5.38 8.29 10.32
CA ASN A 12 5.75 8.85 11.62
C ASN A 12 7.18 8.50 12.04
N LYS A 13 7.60 7.26 11.78
CA LYS A 13 8.94 6.78 12.10
C LYS A 13 10.01 7.35 11.17
N PHE A 14 9.71 7.47 9.87
CA PHE A 14 10.65 7.89 8.84
C PHE A 14 10.24 9.26 8.29
N LYS A 15 10.94 10.32 8.69
CA LYS A 15 10.68 11.71 8.26
C LYS A 15 11.45 12.13 7.00
N SER A 16 11.98 11.16 6.24
CA SER A 16 12.68 11.46 4.98
C SER A 16 11.73 12.09 3.96
N LYS A 17 12.25 13.08 3.22
CA LYS A 17 11.60 13.68 2.05
C LYS A 17 11.55 12.71 0.85
N ASP A 18 12.39 11.68 0.86
CA ASP A 18 12.45 10.66 -0.20
C ASP A 18 11.41 9.55 0.00
N LEU A 19 10.68 9.58 1.13
CA LEU A 19 9.52 8.74 1.35
C LEU A 19 8.26 9.47 0.89
N ALA A 20 7.62 8.98 -0.16
CA ALA A 20 6.30 9.42 -0.62
C ALA A 20 5.31 8.25 -0.59
N GLY A 21 4.01 8.56 -0.44
CA GLY A 21 2.97 7.55 -0.26
C GLY A 21 1.74 7.82 -1.10
N ILE A 22 1.07 6.74 -1.49
CA ILE A 22 -0.25 6.78 -2.12
C ILE A 22 -1.15 5.82 -1.36
N PHE A 23 -2.28 6.31 -0.85
CA PHE A 23 -3.39 5.46 -0.42
C PHE A 23 -4.47 5.44 -1.48
N VAL A 24 -4.96 4.24 -1.77
CA VAL A 24 -6.14 4.04 -2.61
C VAL A 24 -7.18 3.31 -1.78
N TRP A 25 -8.25 4.01 -1.46
CA TRP A 25 -9.40 3.50 -0.75
C TRP A 25 -10.35 2.85 -1.76
N ILE A 26 -10.75 1.60 -1.51
CA ILE A 26 -11.67 0.83 -2.36
C ILE A 26 -12.82 0.28 -1.53
N PRO A 27 -14.04 0.17 -2.07
CA PRO A 27 -15.16 -0.43 -1.34
C PRO A 27 -15.00 -1.95 -1.27
N MET A 28 -14.95 -2.54 -0.08
CA MET A 28 -14.84 -4.00 0.10
C MET A 28 -15.95 -4.60 0.97
N LEU A 29 -16.54 -3.79 1.85
CA LEU A 29 -17.74 -4.10 2.63
C LEU A 29 -18.94 -3.31 2.09
N ASP A 30 -20.15 -3.79 2.35
CA ASP A 30 -21.39 -3.13 1.91
C ASP A 30 -21.55 -1.71 2.48
N SER A 31 -20.93 -1.45 3.64
CA SER A 31 -20.90 -0.14 4.28
C SER A 31 -19.84 0.82 3.72
N ASP A 32 -18.92 0.34 2.88
CA ASP A 32 -17.82 1.17 2.40
C ASP A 32 -18.31 2.12 1.30
N GLY A 33 -18.04 3.42 1.49
CA GLY A 33 -18.34 4.44 0.50
C GLY A 33 -17.34 5.59 0.54
N VAL A 34 -17.52 6.54 -0.38
CA VAL A 34 -16.65 7.73 -0.46
C VAL A 34 -16.66 8.55 0.84
N ALA A 35 -17.80 8.60 1.54
CA ALA A 35 -17.91 9.31 2.81
C ALA A 35 -17.04 8.69 3.91
N SER A 36 -17.13 7.37 4.11
CA SER A 36 -16.28 6.65 5.08
C SER A 36 -14.80 6.66 4.67
N ALA A 37 -14.51 6.59 3.38
CA ALA A 37 -13.14 6.74 2.87
C ALA A 37 -12.57 8.12 3.17
N ASN A 38 -13.35 9.19 2.98
CA ASN A 38 -12.93 10.56 3.29
C ASN A 38 -12.74 10.77 4.80
N GLU A 39 -13.62 10.21 5.63
CA GLU A 39 -13.47 10.25 7.09
C GLU A 39 -12.15 9.60 7.52
N GLU A 40 -11.87 8.37 7.09
CA GLU A 40 -10.62 7.68 7.39
C GLU A 40 -9.40 8.42 6.81
N ALA A 41 -9.50 8.94 5.58
CA ALA A 41 -8.44 9.74 4.95
C ALA A 41 -8.11 11.01 5.75
N SER A 42 -9.13 11.66 6.33
CA SER A 42 -8.96 12.87 7.16
C SER A 42 -8.29 12.59 8.51
N SER A 43 -8.37 11.35 9.01
CA SER A 43 -7.76 10.97 10.29
C SER A 43 -6.23 10.96 10.26
N PHE A 44 -5.64 11.01 9.06
CA PHE A 44 -4.20 11.05 8.85
C PHE A 44 -3.83 11.88 7.63
N THR A 45 -3.18 13.01 7.88
CA THR A 45 -2.62 13.88 6.84
C THR A 45 -1.10 13.96 6.97
N ASP A 46 -0.40 13.77 5.86
CA ASP A 46 1.04 13.97 5.73
C ASP A 46 1.25 14.52 4.32
N SER A 47 2.02 15.61 4.18
CA SER A 47 2.23 16.27 2.88
C SER A 47 2.91 15.38 1.84
N ARG A 48 3.52 14.28 2.28
CA ARG A 48 4.17 13.28 1.41
C ARG A 48 3.20 12.21 0.92
N ILE A 49 1.93 12.26 1.31
CA ILE A 49 0.93 11.25 1.00
C ILE A 49 -0.19 11.84 0.16
N ALA A 50 -0.44 11.22 -1.00
CA ALA A 50 -1.65 11.43 -1.78
C ALA A 50 -2.67 10.34 -1.46
N GLN A 51 -3.96 10.71 -1.42
CA GLN A 51 -5.04 9.76 -1.12
C GLN A 51 -6.12 9.85 -2.21
N TYR A 52 -6.63 8.69 -2.63
CA TYR A 52 -7.61 8.58 -3.70
C TYR A 52 -8.72 7.59 -3.34
N TRP A 53 -9.93 7.86 -3.82
CA TRP A 53 -11.05 6.92 -3.80
C TRP A 53 -11.20 6.24 -5.16
N ASP A 54 -11.27 4.92 -5.17
CA ASP A 54 -11.49 4.09 -6.36
C ASP A 54 -12.76 3.25 -6.18
N ALA A 55 -13.90 3.85 -6.53
CA ALA A 55 -15.22 3.22 -6.44
C ALA A 55 -15.31 1.90 -7.23
N ASN A 56 -14.55 1.80 -8.33
CA ASN A 56 -14.62 0.70 -9.27
C ASN A 56 -13.67 -0.45 -8.90
N LYS A 57 -12.87 -0.30 -7.84
CA LYS A 57 -11.83 -1.27 -7.42
C LYS A 57 -10.85 -1.58 -8.57
N ALA A 58 -10.61 -0.63 -9.46
CA ALA A 58 -9.74 -0.78 -10.61
C ALA A 58 -8.30 -1.10 -10.19
N VAL A 59 -7.78 -0.41 -9.17
CA VAL A 59 -6.44 -0.64 -8.62
C VAL A 59 -6.35 -2.01 -7.96
N GLY A 60 -7.36 -2.38 -7.16
CA GLY A 60 -7.43 -3.70 -6.53
C GLY A 60 -7.53 -4.84 -7.56
N THR A 61 -8.20 -4.60 -8.69
CA THR A 61 -8.28 -5.56 -9.81
C THR A 61 -6.94 -5.69 -10.54
N ALA A 62 -6.21 -4.59 -10.72
CA ALA A 62 -4.91 -4.63 -11.37
C ALA A 62 -3.88 -5.38 -10.52
N TYR A 63 -3.84 -5.16 -9.20
CA TYR A 63 -2.97 -5.93 -8.31
C TYR A 63 -3.42 -7.40 -8.16
N ARG A 64 -4.71 -7.70 -8.24
CA ARG A 64 -5.19 -9.09 -8.33
C ARG A 64 -4.54 -9.81 -9.51
N GLN A 65 -4.50 -9.18 -10.69
CA GLN A 65 -3.88 -9.75 -11.88
C GLN A 65 -2.37 -9.92 -11.71
N LEU A 66 -1.67 -8.88 -11.22
CA LEU A 66 -0.23 -8.91 -11.00
C LEU A 66 0.20 -10.05 -10.05
N PHE A 67 -0.56 -10.29 -8.98
CA PHE A 67 -0.24 -11.28 -7.96
C PHE A 67 -0.93 -12.64 -8.16
N GLY A 68 -1.72 -12.82 -9.22
CA GLY A 68 -2.45 -14.07 -9.46
C GLY A 68 -3.52 -14.40 -8.40
N LEU A 69 -4.10 -13.37 -7.76
CA LEU A 69 -5.09 -13.55 -6.70
C LEU A 69 -6.46 -13.96 -7.28
N THR A 70 -7.25 -14.68 -6.48
CA THR A 70 -8.58 -15.14 -6.88
C THR A 70 -9.66 -14.08 -6.67
N LYS A 71 -9.38 -13.05 -5.87
CA LYS A 71 -10.30 -11.96 -5.50
C LYS A 71 -9.59 -10.62 -5.57
N THR A 72 -10.35 -9.53 -5.59
CA THR A 72 -9.83 -8.15 -5.57
C THR A 72 -8.79 -7.98 -4.47
N ALA A 73 -7.64 -7.41 -4.82
CA ALA A 73 -6.59 -7.11 -3.85
C ALA A 73 -7.01 -5.92 -2.99
N TRP A 74 -7.00 -6.10 -1.68
CA TRP A 74 -7.26 -5.07 -0.67
C TRP A 74 -6.37 -5.33 0.54
N ASP A 75 -6.22 -4.36 1.44
CA ASP A 75 -5.25 -4.41 2.55
C ASP A 75 -3.84 -4.83 2.09
N MET A 76 -3.37 -4.22 0.99
CA MET A 76 -2.05 -4.42 0.42
C MET A 76 -1.09 -3.32 0.88
N TYR A 77 0.14 -3.71 1.21
CA TYR A 77 1.22 -2.82 1.63
C TYR A 77 2.37 -2.97 0.66
N LEU A 78 2.61 -1.96 -0.17
CA LEU A 78 3.52 -2.04 -1.30
C LEU A 78 4.65 -1.04 -1.09
N VAL A 79 5.89 -1.49 -1.28
CA VAL A 79 7.07 -0.63 -1.21
C VAL A 79 7.83 -0.74 -2.53
N TYR A 80 8.17 0.41 -3.09
CA TYR A 80 8.85 0.55 -4.37
C TYR A 80 10.20 1.22 -4.16
N ASN A 81 11.20 0.84 -4.97
CA ASN A 81 12.43 1.62 -5.08
C ASN A 81 12.12 2.99 -5.71
N PRO A 82 12.95 4.02 -5.48
CA PRO A 82 12.84 5.26 -6.22
C PRO A 82 12.93 5.04 -7.72
N GLY A 83 12.28 5.93 -8.48
CA GLY A 83 12.29 5.88 -9.94
C GLY A 83 11.39 4.80 -10.54
N VAL A 84 10.74 3.94 -9.74
CA VAL A 84 9.71 3.03 -10.25
C VAL A 84 8.47 3.84 -10.63
N ILE A 85 8.12 3.82 -11.92
CA ILE A 85 6.99 4.55 -12.48
C ILE A 85 5.96 3.54 -12.99
N TRP A 86 4.69 3.73 -12.63
CA TRP A 86 3.59 2.99 -13.24
C TRP A 86 3.39 3.47 -14.68
N LYS A 87 3.80 2.64 -15.64
CA LYS A 87 3.64 2.88 -17.08
C LYS A 87 2.68 1.84 -17.67
N GLY A 88 1.69 2.31 -18.44
CA GLY A 88 0.73 1.44 -19.11
C GLY A 88 -0.39 0.93 -18.18
N SER A 89 -1.03 -0.17 -18.58
CA SER A 89 -2.26 -0.66 -17.96
C SER A 89 -2.06 -1.56 -16.74
N GLN A 90 -0.85 -2.03 -16.47
CA GLN A 90 -0.53 -2.91 -15.33
C GLN A 90 0.40 -2.22 -14.34
N PRO A 91 0.19 -2.38 -13.02
CA PRO A 91 1.08 -1.80 -12.03
C PRO A 91 2.48 -2.41 -12.12
N PRO A 92 3.53 -1.63 -11.81
CA PRO A 92 4.87 -2.17 -11.70
C PRO A 92 4.93 -3.15 -10.55
N LYS A 93 5.83 -4.12 -10.64
CA LYS A 93 6.08 -5.05 -9.53
C LYS A 93 6.71 -4.27 -8.36
N PRO A 94 6.15 -4.36 -7.13
CA PRO A 94 6.78 -3.74 -5.97
C PRO A 94 8.08 -4.44 -5.60
N THR A 95 9.03 -3.67 -5.09
CA THR A 95 10.28 -4.20 -4.50
C THR A 95 9.94 -5.12 -3.33
N PHE A 96 8.96 -4.72 -2.52
CA PHE A 96 8.50 -5.46 -1.37
C PHE A 96 6.99 -5.32 -1.20
N TYR A 97 6.32 -6.39 -0.77
CA TYR A 97 4.91 -6.31 -0.42
C TYR A 97 4.52 -7.20 0.76
N MET A 98 3.44 -6.80 1.41
CA MET A 98 2.70 -7.58 2.40
C MET A 98 1.19 -7.40 2.20
N HIS A 99 0.38 -8.25 2.82
CA HIS A 99 -1.08 -8.11 2.83
C HIS A 99 -1.70 -8.52 4.17
N GLN A 100 -2.97 -8.17 4.39
CA GLN A 100 -3.79 -8.71 5.50
C GLN A 100 -4.97 -9.56 5.04
N MET A 101 -5.04 -9.91 3.75
CA MET A 101 -6.08 -10.79 3.23
C MET A 101 -5.92 -12.25 3.71
N ASN A 102 -7.05 -12.92 3.94
CA ASN A 102 -7.10 -14.35 4.28
C ASN A 102 -6.75 -15.26 3.08
N SER A 103 -6.46 -16.53 3.36
CA SER A 103 -6.02 -17.52 2.36
C SER A 103 -7.02 -17.77 1.21
N LYS A 104 -8.31 -17.46 1.39
CA LYS A 104 -9.32 -17.61 0.33
C LYS A 104 -9.10 -16.65 -0.85
N HIS A 105 -8.18 -15.69 -0.73
CA HIS A 105 -7.79 -14.76 -1.80
C HIS A 105 -6.66 -15.33 -2.69
N GLY A 106 -6.14 -16.53 -2.43
CA GLY A 106 -4.99 -17.08 -3.15
C GLY A 106 -3.67 -16.41 -2.77
N THR A 107 -3.60 -15.85 -1.56
CA THR A 107 -2.43 -15.14 -1.06
C THR A 107 -1.35 -16.07 -0.53
N ASP A 108 -0.09 -15.62 -0.60
CA ASP A 108 1.05 -16.27 0.04
C ASP A 108 1.05 -15.98 1.55
N PRO A 109 0.82 -16.97 2.44
CA PRO A 109 0.80 -16.74 3.89
C PRO A 109 2.11 -16.17 4.45
N ALA A 110 3.25 -16.39 3.77
CA ALA A 110 4.54 -15.82 4.18
C ALA A 110 4.60 -14.29 4.02
N LYS A 111 3.67 -13.71 3.24
CA LYS A 111 3.53 -12.27 3.01
C LYS A 111 2.47 -11.61 3.88
N PHE A 112 1.91 -12.33 4.85
CA PHE A 112 1.01 -11.73 5.83
C PHE A 112 1.73 -10.62 6.60
N LEU A 113 1.03 -9.51 6.86
CA LEU A 113 1.62 -8.30 7.41
C LEU A 113 2.28 -8.56 8.77
N LYS A 114 3.58 -8.23 8.84
CA LYS A 114 4.36 -8.13 10.07
C LYS A 114 4.94 -6.72 10.14
N PRO A 115 4.40 -5.82 10.98
CA PRO A 115 4.77 -4.41 10.98
C PRO A 115 6.28 -4.15 11.05
N ASP A 116 7.00 -4.86 11.92
CA ASP A 116 8.46 -4.69 12.05
C ASP A 116 9.22 -5.04 10.77
N VAL A 117 8.77 -6.08 10.06
CA VAL A 117 9.37 -6.48 8.78
C VAL A 117 9.05 -5.45 7.70
N PHE A 118 7.83 -4.90 7.69
CA PHE A 118 7.46 -3.81 6.80
C PHE A 118 8.35 -2.57 7.04
N TYR A 119 8.50 -2.14 8.29
CA TYR A 119 9.34 -0.99 8.64
C TYR A 119 10.81 -1.21 8.29
N LYS A 120 11.34 -2.41 8.51
CA LYS A 120 12.71 -2.76 8.12
C LYS A 120 12.92 -2.65 6.62
N ASN A 121 11.95 -3.07 5.81
CA ASN A 121 12.04 -2.95 4.35
C ASN A 121 11.96 -1.50 3.88
N VAL A 122 11.07 -0.68 4.48
CA VAL A 122 11.04 0.77 4.21
C VAL A 122 12.37 1.41 4.54
N GLN A 123 12.95 1.10 5.72
CA GLN A 123 14.26 1.63 6.11
C GLN A 123 15.36 1.19 5.14
N THR A 124 15.41 -0.09 4.79
CA THR A 124 16.44 -0.64 3.88
C THR A 124 16.41 0.04 2.52
N ILE A 125 15.22 0.28 1.96
CA ILE A 125 15.08 0.96 0.68
C ILE A 125 15.50 2.43 0.81
N LEU A 126 15.10 3.12 1.88
CA LEU A 126 15.51 4.51 2.12
C LEU A 126 17.02 4.67 2.29
N THR A 127 17.70 3.74 2.97
CA THR A 127 19.15 3.85 3.21
C THR A 127 19.98 3.54 1.98
N LYS A 128 19.59 2.54 1.17
CA LYS A 128 20.32 2.20 -0.07
C LYS A 128 20.39 3.37 -1.04
N ASN A 129 19.34 4.19 -1.12
CA ASN A 129 19.34 5.36 -2.00
C ASN A 129 20.31 6.47 -1.53
N ASN A 130 20.67 6.50 -0.25
CA ASN A 130 21.59 7.49 0.30
C ASN A 130 23.07 7.08 0.15
N GLU A 131 23.34 5.82 -0.21
CA GLU A 131 24.70 5.29 -0.43
C GLU A 131 25.13 5.38 -1.91
N GLU A 132 24.22 5.75 -2.83
CA GLU A 132 24.48 5.90 -4.27
C GLU A 132 24.65 7.36 -4.73
N VAL A 133 24.95 8.30 -3.81
CA VAL A 133 25.22 9.72 -4.10
C VAL A 133 26.65 10.11 -3.74
#